data_AF-A0A537XEQ0-F1
#
_entry.id   AF-A0A537XEQ0-F1
#
_cell.length_a   1.000
_cell.length_b   1.000
_cell.length_c   1.000
_cell.angle_alpha   90.00
_cell.angle_beta   90.00
_cell.angle_gamma   90.00
#
_symmetry.space_group_name_H-M   'P 1'
#
loop_
_entity.id
_entity.type
_entity.pdbx_description
1 polymer ?
#
loop_
_entity_poly.entity_id
_entity_poly.type
_entity_poly.pdbx_seq_one_letter_code
_entity_poly.pdbx_strand_id
1 'polypeptide(L)'
;MHGPDRIARRALAVLSALFVAAGCGGSGGDFKARYRGIYSEQRQLGLDLVSELRRAGSETDAQLAAHLQAFQPRLARLSSSLAGLGAPTSLRSDLDRLRNALHSEASDLSALIGGVRTHDALRARSATVILLDEAAGAKSAADRLRAAAGLPASP
;
A
#
# COMPACT_ATOMS: atom_id res chain seq x y z
N MET A 1 -34.22 36.59 -24.91
CA MET A 1 -35.52 35.89 -24.97
C MET A 1 -35.46 34.80 -26.04
N HIS A 2 -35.29 33.54 -25.63
CA HIS A 2 -36.08 32.37 -26.06
C HIS A 2 -35.50 31.15 -25.35
N GLY A 3 -36.41 30.40 -24.73
CA GLY A 3 -36.16 29.50 -23.61
C GLY A 3 -35.75 28.08 -23.96
N PRO A 4 -35.73 27.22 -22.93
CA PRO A 4 -35.22 25.85 -22.95
C PRO A 4 -36.30 24.86 -23.38
N ASP A 5 -35.92 23.77 -24.05
CA ASP A 5 -36.71 22.54 -24.01
C ASP A 5 -35.86 21.28 -24.12
N ARG A 6 -36.28 20.32 -23.30
CA ARG A 6 -35.73 18.97 -23.09
C ARG A 6 -36.06 18.06 -24.29
N ILE A 7 -35.54 16.83 -24.25
CA ILE A 7 -35.86 15.60 -25.04
C ILE A 7 -34.57 15.15 -25.76
N ALA A 8 -34.09 13.91 -25.72
CA ALA A 8 -34.39 12.71 -24.95
C ALA A 8 -33.32 11.65 -25.31
N ARG A 9 -33.25 10.61 -24.47
CA ARG A 9 -32.90 9.22 -24.83
C ARG A 9 -31.47 8.87 -25.28
N ARG A 10 -30.83 8.12 -24.38
CA ARG A 10 -30.25 6.76 -24.58
C ARG A 10 -29.27 6.55 -25.76
N ALA A 11 -28.02 6.24 -25.40
CA ALA A 11 -27.19 5.24 -26.06
C ALA A 11 -26.23 4.68 -24.99
N LEU A 12 -26.57 3.60 -24.28
CA LEU A 12 -26.45 2.19 -24.66
C LEU A 12 -25.16 1.83 -25.41
N ALA A 13 -24.20 1.34 -24.63
CA ALA A 13 -23.30 0.20 -24.86
C ALA A 13 -22.49 0.12 -26.17
N VAL A 14 -21.16 0.14 -26.01
CA VAL A 14 -20.26 -0.73 -26.77
C VAL A 14 -19.32 -1.42 -25.79
N LEU A 15 -19.75 -2.60 -25.31
CA LEU A 15 -18.90 -3.60 -24.71
C LEU A 15 -18.41 -4.48 -25.87
N SER A 16 -17.16 -4.29 -26.29
CA SER A 16 -16.49 -5.17 -27.25
C SER A 16 -15.42 -5.98 -26.53
N ALA A 17 -15.66 -7.29 -26.53
CA ALA A 17 -14.86 -8.34 -25.94
C ALA A 17 -13.49 -8.52 -26.62
N LEU A 18 -12.54 -9.14 -25.91
CA LEU A 18 -11.83 -10.39 -26.28
C LEU A 18 -10.49 -10.47 -25.53
N PHE A 19 -10.42 -11.33 -24.51
CA PHE A 19 -9.20 -12.05 -24.19
C PHE A 19 -9.59 -13.47 -23.77
N VAL A 20 -9.54 -14.39 -24.73
CA VAL A 20 -9.49 -15.82 -24.47
C VAL A 20 -8.01 -16.17 -24.31
N ALA A 21 -7.59 -16.43 -23.08
CA ALA A 21 -6.42 -17.24 -22.81
C ALA A 21 -6.91 -18.46 -22.03
N ALA A 22 -6.87 -19.61 -22.69
CA ALA A 22 -7.03 -20.91 -22.06
C ALA A 22 -5.87 -21.11 -21.07
N GLY A 23 -6.15 -20.87 -19.80
CA GLY A 23 -5.29 -21.11 -18.65
C GLY A 23 -6.19 -21.15 -17.43
N CYS A 24 -6.22 -22.32 -16.78
CA CYS A 24 -7.04 -22.69 -15.63
C CYS A 24 -7.42 -21.52 -14.68
N GLY A 25 -8.72 -21.47 -14.34
CA GLY A 25 -9.37 -20.41 -13.58
C GLY A 25 -8.69 -20.02 -12.26
N GLY A 26 -8.30 -18.76 -12.19
CA GLY A 26 -7.75 -18.08 -11.01
C GLY A 26 -7.91 -16.58 -11.20
N SER A 27 -9.17 -16.15 -11.08
CA SER A 27 -9.76 -14.92 -11.60
C SER A 27 -9.07 -13.59 -11.24
N GLY A 28 -9.03 -12.64 -12.19
CA GLY A 28 -8.79 -11.22 -11.89
C GLY A 28 -9.77 -10.63 -10.86
N GLY A 29 -10.92 -11.27 -10.63
CA GLY A 29 -11.84 -10.97 -9.53
C GLY A 29 -11.27 -11.29 -8.15
N ASP A 30 -10.61 -12.45 -8.00
CA ASP A 30 -9.92 -12.85 -6.76
C ASP A 30 -8.73 -11.93 -6.47
N PHE A 31 -7.94 -11.59 -7.50
CA PHE A 31 -6.87 -10.59 -7.38
C PHE A 31 -7.43 -9.26 -6.84
N LYS A 32 -8.48 -8.72 -7.46
CA LYS A 32 -9.06 -7.43 -7.07
C LYS A 32 -9.59 -7.44 -5.64
N ALA A 33 -10.31 -8.49 -5.25
CA ALA A 33 -10.88 -8.61 -3.92
C ALA A 33 -9.80 -8.72 -2.84
N ARG A 34 -8.80 -9.58 -3.06
CA ARG A 34 -7.67 -9.77 -2.13
C ARG A 34 -6.77 -8.54 -2.06
N TYR A 35 -6.45 -7.94 -3.20
CA TYR A 35 -5.65 -6.73 -3.26
C TYR A 35 -6.31 -5.54 -2.56
N ARG A 36 -7.65 -5.41 -2.64
CA ARG A 36 -8.38 -4.37 -1.90
C ARG A 36 -8.14 -4.47 -0.39
N GLY A 37 -8.21 -5.67 0.18
CA GLY A 37 -7.94 -5.92 1.60
C GLY A 37 -6.51 -5.53 1.98
N ILE A 38 -5.54 -6.01 1.20
CA ILE A 38 -4.11 -5.71 1.38
C ILE A 38 -3.85 -4.19 1.31
N TYR A 39 -4.40 -3.52 0.29
CA TYR A 39 -4.24 -2.08 0.10
C TYR A 39 -4.81 -1.28 1.29
N SER A 40 -5.97 -1.68 1.81
CA SER A 40 -6.57 -1.03 2.98
C SER A 40 -5.71 -1.21 4.24
N GLU A 41 -5.19 -2.42 4.47
CA GLU A 41 -4.31 -2.71 5.62
C GLU A 41 -2.98 -1.96 5.51
N GLN A 42 -2.38 -1.90 4.32
CA GLN A 42 -1.16 -1.13 4.05
C GLN A 42 -1.36 0.36 4.34
N ARG A 43 -2.47 0.95 3.87
CA ARG A 43 -2.78 2.36 4.15
C ARG A 43 -2.95 2.60 5.64
N GLN A 44 -3.68 1.74 6.34
CA GLN A 44 -3.88 1.88 7.78
C GLN A 44 -2.56 1.77 8.53
N LEU A 45 -1.67 0.83 8.14
CA LEU A 45 -0.34 0.70 8.71
C LEU A 45 0.46 2.00 8.57
N GLY A 46 0.49 2.60 7.38
CA GLY A 46 1.18 3.88 7.17
C GLY A 46 0.62 5.02 8.02
N LEU A 47 -0.70 5.11 8.17
CA LEU A 47 -1.35 6.12 9.02
C LEU A 47 -0.99 5.91 10.51
N ASP A 48 -1.07 4.68 10.98
CA ASP A 48 -0.73 4.31 12.35
C ASP A 48 0.74 4.61 12.66
N LEU A 49 1.65 4.31 11.72
CA LEU A 49 3.07 4.58 11.85
C LEU A 49 3.36 6.08 11.94
N VAL A 50 2.75 6.89 11.07
CA VAL A 50 2.88 8.36 11.13
C VAL A 50 2.30 8.90 12.44
N SER A 51 1.20 8.35 12.93
CA SER A 51 0.62 8.72 14.23
C SER A 51 1.61 8.44 15.36
N GLU A 52 2.29 7.30 15.33
CA GLU A 52 3.23 6.93 16.38
C GLU A 52 4.52 7.77 16.34
N LEU A 53 5.04 8.04 15.14
CA LEU A 53 6.18 8.95 14.97
C LEU A 53 5.87 10.36 15.48
N ARG A 54 4.61 10.82 15.42
CA ARG A 54 4.20 12.12 15.99
C ARG A 54 4.13 12.11 17.51
N ARG A 55 3.91 10.94 18.13
CA ARG A 55 3.87 10.75 19.59
C ARG A 55 5.24 10.56 20.22
N ALA A 56 6.27 10.30 19.40
CA ALA A 56 7.65 10.08 19.85
C ALA A 56 8.16 11.11 20.88
N GLY A 57 7.79 12.39 20.74
CA GLY A 57 8.21 13.44 21.69
C GLY A 57 7.56 13.40 23.07
N SER A 58 6.53 12.56 23.26
CA SER A 58 5.81 12.36 24.53
C SER A 58 6.10 11.02 25.21
N GLU A 59 6.96 10.20 24.60
CA GLU A 59 7.28 8.84 25.04
C GLU A 59 8.75 8.71 25.42
N THR A 60 9.06 7.75 26.28
CA THR A 60 10.44 7.30 26.49
C THR A 60 10.90 6.47 25.29
N ASP A 61 12.21 6.40 25.05
CA ASP A 61 12.78 5.58 23.98
C ASP A 61 12.37 4.10 24.10
N ALA A 62 12.24 3.57 25.33
CA ALA A 62 11.77 2.21 25.55
C ALA A 62 10.31 2.01 25.12
N GLN A 63 9.43 2.97 25.43
CA GLN A 63 8.03 2.96 25.00
C GLN A 63 7.97 3.07 23.47
N LEU A 64 8.60 4.09 22.90
CA LEU A 64 8.61 4.32 21.45
C LEU A 64 9.14 3.10 20.69
N ALA A 65 10.24 2.49 21.16
CA ALA A 65 10.77 1.27 20.54
C ALA A 65 9.78 0.10 20.60
N ALA A 66 9.08 -0.09 21.73
CA ALA A 66 8.07 -1.14 21.86
C ALA A 66 6.87 -0.90 20.93
N HIS A 67 6.41 0.34 20.84
CA HIS A 67 5.34 0.78 19.96
C HIS A 67 5.71 0.56 18.48
N LEU A 68 6.89 0.99 18.05
CA LEU A 68 7.41 0.77 16.71
C LEU A 68 7.61 -0.73 16.39
N GLN A 69 8.03 -1.52 17.36
CA GLN A 69 8.20 -2.97 17.18
C GLN A 69 6.88 -3.69 16.88
N ALA A 70 5.74 -3.16 17.34
CA ALA A 70 4.41 -3.72 17.05
C ALA A 70 4.03 -3.67 15.55
N PHE A 71 4.73 -2.86 14.73
CA PHE A 71 4.48 -2.75 13.30
C PHE A 71 5.18 -3.85 12.47
N GLN A 72 6.29 -4.40 12.94
CA GLN A 72 7.04 -5.46 12.24
C GLN A 72 6.16 -6.67 11.85
N PRO A 73 5.35 -7.27 12.73
CA PRO A 73 4.49 -8.39 12.33
C PRO A 73 3.40 -8.00 11.32
N ARG A 74 2.95 -6.73 11.31
CA ARG A 74 1.98 -6.23 10.31
C ARG A 74 2.62 -6.14 8.93
N LEU A 75 3.84 -5.59 8.85
CA LEU A 75 4.62 -5.54 7.60
C LEU A 75 4.90 -6.94 7.05
N ALA A 76 5.29 -7.88 7.91
CA ALA A 76 5.53 -9.27 7.52
C ALA A 76 4.25 -9.94 6.95
N ARG A 77 3.09 -9.72 7.57
CA ARG A 77 1.81 -10.23 7.06
C ARG A 77 1.41 -9.62 5.72
N LEU A 78 1.63 -8.32 5.52
CA LEU A 78 1.38 -7.65 4.24
C LEU A 78 2.28 -8.20 3.13
N SER A 79 3.58 -8.34 3.41
CA SER A 79 4.54 -8.91 2.46
C SER A 79 4.17 -10.35 2.07
N SER A 80 3.79 -11.18 3.04
CA SER A 80 3.30 -12.54 2.80
C SER A 80 2.01 -12.56 1.97
N SER A 81 1.06 -11.67 2.29
CA SER A 81 -0.21 -11.55 1.57
C SER A 81 0.00 -11.13 0.11
N LEU A 82 0.95 -10.23 -0.15
CA LEU A 82 1.34 -9.82 -1.51
C LEU A 82 2.09 -10.92 -2.26
N ALA A 83 2.94 -11.69 -1.58
CA ALA A 83 3.64 -12.82 -2.20
C ALA A 83 2.66 -13.93 -2.62
N GLY A 84 1.61 -14.15 -1.83
CA GLY A 84 0.52 -15.08 -2.13
C GLY A 84 -0.54 -14.55 -3.10
N LEU A 85 -0.36 -13.34 -3.65
CA LEU A 85 -1.30 -12.71 -4.56
C LEU A 85 -0.96 -13.09 -6.01
N GLY A 86 -1.82 -13.88 -6.64
CA GLY A 86 -1.71 -14.20 -8.07
C GLY A 86 -1.99 -12.97 -8.94
N ALA A 87 -0.95 -12.21 -9.30
CA ALA A 87 -1.10 -11.04 -10.17
C ALA A 87 -1.12 -11.42 -11.66
N PRO A 88 -1.98 -10.77 -12.47
CA PRO A 88 -1.83 -10.78 -13.93
C PRO A 88 -0.43 -10.33 -14.34
N THR A 89 0.10 -10.87 -15.44
CA THR A 89 1.47 -10.59 -15.91
C THR A 89 1.74 -9.09 -16.07
N SER A 90 0.75 -8.32 -16.51
CA SER A 90 0.84 -6.86 -16.64
C SER A 90 1.06 -6.11 -15.32
N LEU A 91 0.70 -6.72 -14.18
CA LEU A 91 0.80 -6.12 -12.84
C LEU A 91 1.97 -6.67 -12.02
N ARG A 92 2.66 -7.71 -12.50
CA ARG A 92 3.70 -8.39 -11.74
C ARG A 92 4.85 -7.45 -11.37
N SER A 93 5.29 -6.60 -12.30
CA SER A 93 6.37 -5.64 -12.02
C SER A 93 6.01 -4.63 -10.92
N ASP A 94 4.78 -4.10 -10.91
CA ASP A 94 4.36 -3.19 -9.85
C ASP A 94 4.13 -3.93 -8.52
N LEU A 95 3.67 -5.19 -8.56
CA LEU A 95 3.58 -6.03 -7.36
C LEU A 95 4.96 -6.30 -6.75
N ASP A 96 5.96 -6.60 -7.58
CA ASP A 96 7.33 -6.83 -7.12
C ASP A 96 7.95 -5.55 -6.55
N ARG A 97 7.71 -4.40 -7.17
CA ARG A 97 8.13 -3.10 -6.61
C ARG A 97 7.51 -2.84 -5.24
N LEU A 98 6.22 -3.11 -5.08
CA LEU A 98 5.54 -2.95 -3.80
C LEU A 98 6.10 -3.91 -2.74
N ARG A 99 6.36 -5.17 -3.09
CA ARG A 99 6.98 -6.15 -2.19
C ARG A 99 8.38 -5.73 -1.75
N ASN A 100 9.19 -5.24 -2.68
CA ASN A 100 10.54 -4.75 -2.38
C ASN A 100 10.48 -3.53 -1.47
N ALA A 101 9.56 -2.59 -1.72
CA ALA A 101 9.40 -1.41 -0.88
C ALA A 101 8.99 -1.79 0.56
N LEU A 102 8.04 -2.72 0.74
CA LEU A 102 7.67 -3.21 2.08
C LEU A 102 8.80 -3.95 2.80
N HIS A 103 9.69 -4.62 2.04
CA HIS A 103 10.87 -5.25 2.61
C HIS A 103 11.86 -4.20 3.12
N SER A 104 12.13 -3.16 2.33
CA SER A 104 12.98 -2.05 2.75
C SER A 104 12.38 -1.28 3.94
N GLU A 105 11.07 -1.00 3.93
CA GLU A 105 10.36 -0.39 5.07
C GLU A 105 10.54 -1.20 6.37
N ALA A 106 10.52 -2.54 6.29
CA ALA A 106 10.74 -3.39 7.46
C ALA A 106 12.19 -3.33 7.98
N SER A 107 13.16 -3.21 7.07
CA SER A 107 14.57 -2.99 7.40
C SER A 107 14.76 -1.64 8.08
N ASP A 108 14.21 -0.57 7.51
CA ASP A 108 14.35 0.79 8.02
C ASP A 108 13.62 1.00 9.35
N LEU A 109 12.45 0.40 9.51
CA LEU A 109 11.77 0.35 10.81
C LEU A 109 12.66 -0.31 11.86
N SER A 110 13.36 -1.39 11.50
CA SER A 110 14.28 -2.08 12.42
C SER A 110 15.50 -1.20 12.75
N ALA A 111 16.02 -0.46 11.77
CA ALA A 111 17.11 0.50 11.98
C ALA A 111 16.68 1.67 12.88
N LEU A 112 15.44 2.17 12.71
CA LEU A 112 14.84 3.19 13.57
C LEU A 112 14.70 2.68 15.00
N ILE A 113 14.10 1.50 15.21
CA ILE A 113 13.97 0.87 16.54
C ILE A 113 15.35 0.72 17.19
N GLY A 114 16.36 0.30 16.41
CA GLY A 114 17.75 0.22 16.87
C GLY A 114 18.29 1.57 17.34
N GLY A 115 18.13 2.62 16.53
CA GLY A 115 18.55 3.98 16.89
C GLY A 115 17.85 4.51 18.14
N VAL A 116 16.54 4.30 18.27
CA VAL A 116 15.77 4.66 19.47
C VAL A 116 16.31 3.93 20.70
N ARG A 117 16.48 2.60 20.62
CA ARG A 117 16.98 1.77 21.73
C ARG A 117 18.39 2.16 22.20
N THR A 118 19.24 2.62 21.29
CA THR A 118 20.62 3.02 21.61
C THR A 118 20.75 4.51 21.89
N HIS A 119 19.63 5.24 22.01
CA HIS A 119 19.62 6.71 22.19
C HIS A 119 20.38 7.47 21.09
N ASP A 120 20.44 6.91 19.89
CA ASP A 120 21.13 7.49 18.72
C ASP A 120 20.14 8.27 17.86
N ALA A 121 19.98 9.55 18.22
CA ALA A 121 19.04 10.45 17.56
C ALA A 121 19.37 10.68 16.06
N LEU A 122 20.65 10.66 15.68
CA LEU A 122 21.05 10.85 14.28
C LEU A 122 20.66 9.64 13.44
N ARG A 123 20.93 8.43 13.95
CA ARG A 123 20.51 7.19 13.30
C ARG A 123 19.00 7.06 13.23
N ALA A 124 18.29 7.35 14.31
CA ALA A 124 16.83 7.32 14.34
C ALA A 124 16.23 8.33 13.34
N ARG A 125 16.78 9.54 13.26
CA ARG A 125 16.35 10.55 12.29
C ARG A 125 16.62 10.11 10.85
N SER A 126 17.81 9.59 10.57
CA SER A 126 18.15 9.09 9.23
C SER A 126 17.21 7.96 8.82
N ALA A 127 16.99 6.98 9.69
CA ALA A 127 16.08 5.87 9.42
C ALA A 127 14.63 6.35 9.20
N THR A 128 14.17 7.33 9.97
CA THR A 128 12.84 7.94 9.78
C THR A 128 12.71 8.60 8.41
N VAL A 129 13.72 9.34 7.96
CA VAL A 129 13.69 10.01 6.65
C VAL A 129 13.63 8.99 5.52
N ILE A 130 14.47 7.95 5.56
CA ILE A 130 14.48 6.91 4.53
C ILE A 130 13.15 6.15 4.53
N LEU A 131 12.64 5.76 5.71
CA LEU A 131 11.35 5.10 5.87
C LEU A 131 10.19 5.90 5.25
N LEU A 132 10.18 7.23 5.42
CA LEU A 132 9.14 8.10 4.84
C LEU A 132 9.26 8.24 3.33
N ASP A 133 10.48 8.30 2.78
CA ASP A 133 10.74 8.35 1.34
C ASP A 133 10.32 7.03 0.67
N GLU A 134 10.73 5.90 1.25
CA GLU A 134 10.36 4.57 0.77
C GLU A 134 8.84 4.32 0.86
N ALA A 135 8.20 4.77 1.95
CA ALA A 135 6.74 4.70 2.10
C ALA A 135 6.00 5.50 1.00
N ALA A 136 6.56 6.62 0.54
CA ALA A 136 6.01 7.36 -0.60
C ALA A 136 6.14 6.56 -1.91
N GLY A 137 7.27 5.87 -2.10
CA GLY A 137 7.48 4.93 -3.20
C GLY A 137 6.51 3.75 -3.18
N ALA A 138 6.35 3.11 -2.01
CA ALA A 138 5.42 2.01 -1.78
C ALA A 138 3.97 2.44 -2.04
N LYS A 139 3.58 3.62 -1.54
CA LYS A 139 2.27 4.22 -1.81
C LYS A 139 2.04 4.41 -3.31
N SER A 140 3.03 4.95 -4.03
CA SER A 140 2.93 5.16 -5.48
C SER A 140 2.76 3.85 -6.25
N ALA A 141 3.49 2.80 -5.87
CA ALA A 141 3.32 1.46 -6.46
C ALA A 141 1.94 0.86 -6.14
N ALA A 142 1.48 1.02 -4.89
CA ALA A 142 0.18 0.56 -4.45
C ALA A 142 -0.97 1.28 -5.19
N ASP A 143 -0.85 2.58 -5.41
CA ASP A 143 -1.83 3.36 -6.18
C ASP A 143 -1.90 2.94 -7.65
N ARG A 144 -0.76 2.59 -8.27
CA ARG A 144 -0.73 2.02 -9.64
C ARG A 144 -1.44 0.67 -9.71
N LEU A 145 -1.13 -0.24 -8.77
CA LEU A 145 -1.80 -1.53 -8.68
C LEU A 145 -3.31 -1.37 -8.44
N ARG A 146 -3.71 -0.44 -7.57
CA ARG A 146 -5.11 -0.10 -7.29
C ARG A 146 -5.82 0.38 -8.56
N ALA A 147 -5.22 1.32 -9.28
CA ALA A 147 -5.77 1.85 -10.52
C ALA A 147 -5.90 0.75 -11.58
N ALA A 148 -4.86 -0.07 -11.76
CA ALA A 148 -4.86 -1.14 -12.74
C ALA A 148 -5.80 -2.31 -12.38
N ALA A 149 -6.09 -2.51 -11.08
CA ALA A 149 -7.13 -3.41 -10.60
C ALA A 149 -8.57 -2.86 -10.75
N GLY A 150 -8.72 -1.62 -11.23
CA GLY A 150 -10.02 -0.94 -11.32
C GLY A 150 -10.69 -0.73 -9.95
N LEU A 151 -9.89 -0.51 -8.91
CA LEU A 151 -10.38 -0.15 -7.58
C LEU A 151 -10.60 1.37 -7.49
N PRO A 152 -11.69 1.82 -6.83
CA PRO A 152 -11.93 3.26 -6.65
C PRO A 152 -10.77 3.92 -5.90
N ALA A 153 -10.61 5.23 -6.07
CA ALA A 153 -9.73 5.99 -5.19
C ALA A 153 -10.26 5.87 -3.76
N SER A 154 -9.37 5.67 -2.80
CA SER A 154 -9.76 5.81 -1.40
C SER A 154 -10.12 7.27 -1.13
N PRO A 155 -11.20 7.54 -0.39
CA PRO A 155 -11.47 8.88 0.11
C PRO A 155 -10.34 9.39 1.00
#